data_AF-A0A415VA72-F1
#
_entry.id   AF-A0A415VA72-F1
#
_cell.length_a   1.000
_cell.length_b   1.000
_cell.length_c   1.000
_cell.angle_alpha   90.00
_cell.angle_beta   90.00
_cell.angle_gamma   90.00
#
_symmetry.space_group_name_H-M   'P 1'
#
loop_
_entity.id
_entity.type
_entity.pdbx_description
1 polymer ?
#
loop_
_entity_poly.entity_id
_entity_poly.type
_entity_poly.pdbx_seq_one_letter_code
_entity_poly.pdbx_strand_id
1 'polypeptide(L)' 'MISPTDISTAASRVLAQYDVSKAYLFGFFARGEQTPDSDIDLRLVCGNTMTFGTLYELSHELEKELRR' A
#
# COMPACT_ATOMS: atom_id res chain seq x y z
N MET A 1 0.63 11.83 -12.62
CA MET A 1 0.21 10.44 -12.35
C MET A 1 1.22 9.88 -11.36
N ILE A 2 0.78 9.27 -10.26
CA ILE A 2 1.69 8.70 -9.25
C ILE A 2 2.47 7.53 -9.86
N SER A 3 3.78 7.44 -9.63
CA SER A 3 4.63 6.37 -10.16
C SER A 3 4.77 5.20 -9.17
N PRO A 4 5.18 4.00 -9.61
CA PRO A 4 5.51 2.89 -8.71
C PRO A 4 6.54 3.26 -7.63
N THR A 5 7.50 4.13 -7.96
CA THR A 5 8.50 4.64 -7.00
C THR A 5 7.87 5.54 -5.95
N ASP A 6 6.93 6.41 -6.33
CA ASP A 6 6.19 7.26 -5.39
C ASP A 6 5.34 6.39 -4.46
N ILE A 7 4.64 5.38 -5.00
CA ILE A 7 3.85 4.41 -4.23
C ILE A 7 4.75 3.68 -3.24
N SER A 8 5.88 3.14 -3.70
CA SER A 8 6.82 2.42 -2.85
C SER A 8 7.35 3.30 -1.72
N THR A 9 7.67 4.56 -2.02
CA THR A 9 8.20 5.51 -1.01
C THR A 9 7.15 5.84 0.04
N ALA A 10 5.92 6.18 -0.38
CA ALA A 10 4.82 6.51 0.51
C ALA A 10 4.40 5.30 1.37
N ALA A 11 4.16 4.15 0.72
CA ALA A 11 3.78 2.92 1.43
C ALA A 11 4.86 2.50 2.44
N SER A 12 6.15 2.61 2.10
CA SER A 12 7.23 2.25 3.03
C SER A 12 7.22 3.10 4.30
N ARG A 13 6.86 4.40 4.22
CA ARG A 13 6.75 5.28 5.39
C ARG A 13 5.62 4.85 6.32
N VAL A 14 4.46 4.51 5.76
CA VAL A 14 3.30 4.06 6.54
C VAL A 14 3.58 2.69 7.14
N LEU A 15 3.99 1.73 6.31
CA LEU A 15 4.21 0.33 6.71
C LEU A 15 5.29 0.15 7.79
N ALA A 16 6.26 1.07 7.89
CA ALA A 16 7.29 1.02 8.92
C ALA A 16 6.75 1.07 10.37
N GLN A 17 5.50 1.49 10.56
CA GLN A 17 4.85 1.56 11.87
C GLN A 17 4.06 0.28 12.23
N TYR A 18 3.99 -0.66 11.29
CA TYR A 18 3.19 -1.88 11.41
C TYR A 18 4.06 -3.14 11.34
N ASP A 19 3.53 -4.25 11.82
CA ASP A 19 4.17 -5.56 11.74
C ASP A 19 4.00 -6.16 10.34
N VAL A 20 4.64 -5.51 9.36
CA VAL A 20 4.67 -5.90 7.95
C VAL A 20 6.11 -6.09 7.53
N SER A 21 6.45 -7.31 7.13
CA SER A 21 7.82 -7.67 6.74
C SER A 21 8.12 -7.38 5.27
N LYS A 22 7.12 -7.47 4.39
CA LYS A 22 7.22 -7.23 2.95
C LYS A 22 5.89 -6.72 2.41
N ALA A 23 5.98 -5.90 1.37
CA ALA A 23 4.83 -5.48 0.57
C ALA A 23 5.16 -5.63 -0.92
N TYR A 24 4.15 -6.01 -1.70
CA TYR A 24 4.26 -6.18 -3.15
C TYR A 24 3.19 -5.36 -3.84
N LEU A 25 3.60 -4.51 -4.77
CA LEU A 25 2.70 -3.84 -5.70
C LEU A 25 2.24 -4.85 -6.74
N PHE A 26 0.92 -4.97 -6.92
CA PHE A 26 0.32 -5.74 -8.00
C PHE A 26 -0.72 -4.90 -8.74
N GLY A 27 -1.54 -5.52 -9.58
CA GLY A 27 -2.59 -4.80 -10.30
C GLY A 27 -2.06 -3.88 -11.40
N PHE A 28 -2.83 -2.84 -11.73
CA PHE A 28 -2.58 -1.98 -12.89
C PHE A 28 -1.25 -1.23 -12.81
N PHE A 29 -0.94 -0.66 -11.64
CA PHE A 29 0.31 0.08 -11.43
C PHE A 29 1.56 -0.80 -11.58
N ALA A 30 1.49 -2.08 -11.23
CA ALA A 30 2.61 -3.01 -11.43
C ALA A 30 2.83 -3.34 -12.92
N ARG A 31 1.79 -3.26 -13.76
CA ARG A 31 1.87 -3.55 -15.20
C ARG A 31 2.08 -2.32 -16.07
N GLY A 32 1.99 -1.11 -15.50
CA GLY A 32 2.01 0.14 -16.26
C GLY A 32 0.71 0.40 -17.02
N GLU A 33 -0.40 -0.25 -16.61
CA GLU A 33 -1.71 -0.19 -17.27
C GLU A 33 -2.71 0.70 -16.49
N GLN A 34 -2.23 1.49 -15.54
CA GLN A 34 -3.07 2.35 -14.71
C GLN A 34 -3.77 3.45 -15.51
N THR A 35 -5.02 3.72 -15.13
CA THR A 35 -5.82 4.87 -15.54
C THR A 35 -5.86 5.92 -14.42
N PRO A 36 -6.37 7.14 -14.68
CA PRO A 36 -6.55 8.14 -13.63
C PRO A 36 -7.38 7.65 -12.44
N ASP A 37 -8.34 6.76 -12.66
CA ASP A 37 -9.26 6.23 -11.64
C ASP A 37 -8.84 4.86 -11.08
N SER A 38 -7.64 4.36 -11.44
CA SER A 38 -7.16 3.08 -10.93
C SER A 38 -6.76 3.16 -9.45
N ASP A 39 -7.19 2.15 -8.69
CA ASP A 39 -6.76 1.91 -7.31
C ASP A 39 -5.31 1.39 -7.25
N ILE A 40 -4.73 1.41 -6.04
CA ILE A 40 -3.41 0.87 -5.76
C ILE A 40 -3.54 -0.46 -5.02
N ASP A 41 -3.13 -1.55 -5.67
CA ASP A 41 -3.22 -2.89 -5.12
C ASP A 41 -1.92 -3.31 -4.41
N LEU A 42 -1.99 -3.54 -3.09
CA LEU A 42 -0.85 -3.99 -2.27
C LEU A 42 -1.12 -5.34 -1.62
N ARG A 43 -0.15 -6.26 -1.74
CA ARG A 43 -0.14 -7.52 -0.99
C ARG A 43 0.90 -7.45 0.12
N LEU A 44 0.46 -7.65 1.35
CA LEU A 44 1.30 -7.56 2.55
C LEU A 44 1.67 -8.95 3.08
N VAL A 45 2.90 -9.07 3.58
CA VAL A 45 3.35 -10.19 4.40
C VAL A 45 3.40 -9.72 5.84
N CYS A 46 2.30 -9.93 6.55
CA CYS A 46 2.09 -9.52 7.92
C CYS A 46 2.75 -10.48 8.93
N GLY A 47 3.23 -9.96 10.04
CA GLY A 47 3.59 -10.75 11.22
C GLY A 47 2.38 -11.05 12.10
N ASN A 48 2.65 -11.70 13.23
CA ASN A 48 1.62 -12.29 14.08
C ASN A 48 0.83 -11.26 14.91
N THR A 49 1.27 -9.99 14.96
CA THR A 49 0.56 -8.96 15.73
C THR A 49 -0.50 -8.22 14.90
N MET A 50 -0.52 -8.43 13.58
CA MET A 50 -1.50 -7.80 12.70
C MET A 50 -2.89 -8.42 12.92
N THR A 51 -3.84 -7.57 13.31
CA THR A 51 -5.26 -7.93 13.42
C THR A 51 -6.06 -7.37 12.24
N PHE A 52 -7.31 -7.80 12.08
CA PHE A 52 -8.22 -7.17 11.12
C PHE A 52 -8.43 -5.67 11.40
N GLY A 53 -8.49 -5.27 12.68
CA GLY A 53 -8.59 -3.85 13.05
C GLY A 53 -7.34 -3.07 12.62
N THR A 54 -6.16 -3.63 12.84
CA THR A 54 -4.88 -3.03 12.41
C THR A 54 -4.78 -2.93 10.89
N LEU A 55 -5.27 -3.94 10.16
CA LEU A 55 -5.32 -3.91 8.69
C LEU A 55 -6.26 -2.82 8.16
N TYR A 56 -7.41 -2.61 8.81
CA TYR A 56 -8.33 -1.54 8.45
C TYR A 56 -7.75 -0.15 8.74
N GLU A 57 -7.11 0.04 9.89
CA GLU A 57 -6.40 1.29 10.19
C GLU A 57 -5.28 1.55 9.16
N LEU A 58 -4.50 0.52 8.83
CA LEU A 58 -3.45 0.61 7.83
C LEU A 58 -4.00 1.00 6.44
N SER A 59 -5.15 0.47 6.01
CA SER A 59 -5.73 0.86 4.72
C SER A 59 -6.10 2.34 4.69
N HIS A 60 -6.68 2.88 5.77
CA HIS A 60 -6.99 4.30 5.90
C HIS A 60 -5.75 5.20 5.86
N GLU A 61 -4.68 4.85 6.56
CA GLU A 61 -3.46 5.65 6.53
C GLU A 61 -2.75 5.58 5.16
N LEU A 62 -2.84 4.44 4.46
CA LEU A 62 -2.34 4.32 3.09
C LEU A 62 -3.15 5.20 2.11
N GLU A 63 -4.48 5.17 2.16
CA GLU A 63 -5.37 6.02 1.34
C GLU A 63 -5.06 7.50 1.55
N LYS A 64 -4.89 7.91 2.81
CA LYS A 64 -4.54 9.29 3.19
C LYS A 64 -3.16 9.72 2.69
N GLU A 65 -2.13 8.90 2.87
CA GLU A 65 -0.76 9.21 2.44
C GLU A 65 -0.66 9.24 0.90
N LEU A 66 -1.33 8.31 0.21
CA LEU A 66 -1.32 8.18 -1.25
C LEU A 66 -2.34 9.10 -1.95
N ARG A 67 -3.30 9.65 -1.19
CA ARG A 67 -4.44 10.44 -1.68
C ARG A 67 -5.25 9.70 -2.74
N ARG A 68 -5.55 8.44 -2.44
CA ARG A 68 -6.28 7.51 -3.30
C ARG A 68 -7.40 6.85 -2.53
#